data_AF-A0A2A2V4F8-F1
#
_entry.id   AF-A0A2A2V4F8-F1
#
_cell.length_a   1.000
_cell.length_b   1.000
_cell.length_c   1.000
_cell.angle_alpha   90.00
_cell.angle_beta   90.00
_cell.angle_gamma   90.00
#
_symmetry.space_group_name_H-M   'P 1'
#
loop_
_entity.id
_entity.type
_entity.pdbx_description
1 polymer ?
#
loop_
_entity_poly.entity_id
_entity_poly.type
_entity_poly.pdbx_seq_one_letter_code
_entity_poly.pdbx_strand_id
1 'polypeptide(L)'
;MPYSAKSLREAADAGVISAADLDRLLAFLSSHEGQGATGDASPVARFDAAHVLWYAGALIVIGAMGLFSTLAFTQMGGRALTACAIAYAAAFAVAGHHLWVGKNLRVPGGLLIAIAVSMAPLAVYGIQDELGWWGKFGKPGTVQDFYVWVKGSWIFMELATVAAGIVALRYFRFAFIVAIIAFALWFMSMDLAPWFSGTAHADFETQRRVSVWFGLAVLAVAWIVDYRSRNGDFAFWLHLFGLMAFWGGISASSSSTELGKAIYCLLNVGLVVIAVILMRRAYAVFGAFGICLYLGHLADVVFKDSLWFPFSLSLIGIAVIAAGLLYHRNERAITAWIDTHLPAGLRPRSAIA
;
A
#
# COMPACT_ATOMS: atom_id res chain seq x y z
N MET A 1 -18.09 -16.44 6.85
CA MET A 1 -18.21 -15.53 8.02
C MET A 1 -17.12 -15.86 9.05
N PRO A 2 -16.39 -14.88 9.63
CA PRO A 2 -15.46 -15.17 10.71
C PRO A 2 -16.24 -15.35 12.03
N TYR A 3 -16.32 -16.57 12.53
CA TYR A 3 -16.97 -16.84 13.81
C TYR A 3 -16.05 -16.39 14.95
N SER A 4 -16.53 -15.50 15.80
CA SER A 4 -15.80 -15.07 17.00
C SER A 4 -16.15 -15.96 18.20
N ALA A 5 -15.31 -15.97 19.24
CA ALA A 5 -15.64 -16.63 20.51
C ALA A 5 -16.98 -16.13 21.09
N LYS A 6 -17.35 -14.87 20.79
CA LYS A 6 -18.65 -14.30 21.15
C LYS A 6 -19.80 -14.97 20.39
N SER A 7 -19.63 -15.17 19.08
CA SER A 7 -20.61 -15.83 18.21
C SER A 7 -20.85 -17.29 18.62
N LEU A 8 -19.81 -17.99 19.08
CA LEU A 8 -19.93 -19.36 19.60
C LEU A 8 -20.67 -19.41 20.94
N ARG A 9 -20.44 -18.44 21.83
CA ARG A 9 -21.20 -18.30 23.09
C ARG A 9 -22.66 -17.96 22.83
N GLU A 10 -22.94 -17.04 21.91
CA GLU A 10 -24.31 -16.70 21.49
C GLU A 10 -25.04 -17.93 20.90
N ALA A 11 -24.33 -18.81 20.17
CA ALA A 11 -24.90 -20.07 19.69
C ALA A 11 -25.18 -21.08 20.82
N ALA A 12 -24.35 -21.10 21.87
CA ALA A 12 -24.60 -21.92 23.06
C ALA A 12 -25.79 -21.40 23.88
N ASP A 13 -25.87 -20.08 24.06
CA ASP A 13 -26.99 -19.42 24.74
C ASP A 13 -28.32 -19.62 23.98
N ALA A 14 -28.26 -19.68 22.65
CA ALA A 14 -29.40 -20.02 21.80
C ALA A 14 -29.74 -21.53 21.77
N GLY A 15 -29.01 -22.37 22.49
CA GLY A 15 -29.22 -23.82 22.56
C GLY A 15 -28.83 -24.58 21.30
N VAL A 16 -28.13 -23.95 20.35
CA VAL A 16 -27.67 -24.58 19.11
C VAL A 16 -26.52 -25.54 19.37
N ILE A 17 -25.68 -25.25 20.38
CA ILE A 17 -24.59 -26.12 20.85
C ILE A 17 -24.67 -26.27 22.37
N SER A 18 -24.23 -27.42 22.90
CA SER A 18 -24.16 -27.62 24.34
C SER A 18 -22.98 -26.85 24.95
N ALA A 19 -23.06 -26.50 26.24
CA ALA A 19 -21.95 -25.84 26.95
C ALA A 19 -20.66 -26.68 26.92
N ALA A 20 -20.80 -28.02 27.00
CA ALA A 20 -19.66 -28.93 26.90
C ALA A 20 -19.02 -28.93 25.50
N ASP A 21 -19.83 -28.80 24.44
CA ASP A 21 -19.31 -28.70 23.07
C ASP A 21 -18.67 -27.34 22.81
N LEU A 22 -19.21 -26.26 23.38
CA LEU A 22 -18.57 -24.94 23.35
C LEU A 22 -17.15 -25.00 23.94
N ASP A 23 -16.99 -25.60 25.13
CA ASP A 23 -15.68 -25.72 25.78
C ASP A 23 -14.71 -26.56 24.94
N ARG A 24 -15.17 -27.67 24.37
CA ARG A 24 -14.36 -28.49 23.45
C ARG A 24 -13.99 -27.73 22.18
N LEU A 25 -14.91 -26.96 21.61
CA LEU A 25 -14.65 -26.18 20.40
C LEU A 25 -13.64 -25.06 20.69
N LEU A 26 -13.78 -24.36 21.82
CA LEU A 26 -12.85 -23.33 22.24
C LEU A 26 -11.45 -23.92 22.54
N ALA A 27 -11.38 -25.10 23.16
CA ALA A 27 -10.13 -25.84 23.36
C ALA A 27 -9.49 -26.30 22.03
N PHE A 28 -10.32 -26.78 21.09
CA PHE A 28 -9.87 -27.18 19.76
C PHE A 28 -9.35 -25.99 18.94
N LEU A 29 -10.06 -24.86 18.97
CA LEU A 29 -9.67 -23.65 18.25
C LEU A 29 -8.43 -23.02 18.87
N SER A 30 -8.32 -22.96 20.19
CA SER A 30 -7.10 -22.45 20.87
C SER A 30 -5.87 -23.35 20.65
N SER A 31 -6.05 -24.67 20.53
CA SER A 31 -4.95 -25.59 20.14
C SER A 31 -4.59 -25.48 18.66
N HIS A 32 -5.56 -25.26 17.76
CA HIS A 32 -5.30 -25.00 16.34
C HIS A 32 -4.75 -23.60 16.06
N GLU A 33 -5.01 -22.61 16.90
CA GLU A 33 -4.36 -21.29 16.81
C GLU A 33 -2.84 -21.38 17.02
N GLY A 34 -2.35 -22.41 17.72
CA GLY A 34 -0.93 -22.74 17.81
C GLY A 34 -0.37 -23.56 16.63
N GLN A 35 -1.23 -24.18 15.80
CA GLN A 35 -0.83 -25.14 14.75
C GLN A 35 -1.28 -24.75 13.32
N GLY A 36 -2.09 -23.69 13.15
CA GLY A 36 -2.72 -23.27 11.89
C GLY A 36 -1.80 -22.52 10.91
N ALA A 37 -0.53 -22.93 10.78
CA ALA A 37 0.44 -22.34 9.85
C ALA A 37 0.62 -23.15 8.55
N THR A 38 -0.39 -23.89 8.10
CA THR A 38 -0.32 -24.78 6.92
C THR A 38 -1.16 -24.32 5.72
N GLY A 39 -1.71 -23.11 5.77
CA GLY A 39 -2.39 -22.48 4.62
C GLY A 39 -1.47 -21.59 3.80
N ASP A 40 -1.64 -21.59 2.49
CA ASP A 40 -0.94 -20.71 1.52
C ASP A 40 -1.36 -19.23 1.61
N ALA A 41 -2.22 -18.91 2.58
CA ALA A 41 -2.63 -17.55 2.91
C ALA A 41 -1.78 -17.04 4.07
N SER A 42 -1.25 -15.82 3.92
CA SER A 42 -0.65 -15.07 5.02
C SER A 42 -1.56 -15.14 6.26
N PRO A 43 -1.04 -15.53 7.44
CA PRO A 43 -1.85 -15.64 8.64
C PRO A 43 -2.53 -14.31 8.94
N VAL A 44 -3.76 -14.36 9.47
CA VAL A 44 -4.42 -13.19 10.05
C VAL A 44 -3.48 -12.68 11.15
N ALA A 45 -2.79 -11.57 10.89
CA ALA A 45 -1.79 -11.03 11.80
C ALA A 45 -2.46 -10.71 13.14
N ARG A 46 -2.24 -11.57 14.13
CA ARG A 46 -2.53 -11.22 15.52
C ARG A 46 -1.53 -10.15 15.93
N PHE A 47 -2.04 -9.11 16.58
CA PHE A 47 -1.23 -8.04 17.13
C PHE A 47 -0.47 -8.58 18.36
N ASP A 48 0.56 -9.37 18.09
CA ASP A 48 1.42 -10.01 19.07
C ASP A 48 2.77 -9.29 19.11
N ALA A 49 3.35 -9.17 20.31
CA ALA A 49 4.59 -8.43 20.54
C ALA A 49 5.74 -8.99 19.68
N ALA A 50 5.79 -10.30 19.47
CA ALA A 50 6.80 -10.93 18.61
C ALA A 50 6.70 -10.45 17.15
N HIS A 51 5.49 -10.37 16.60
CA HIS A 51 5.25 -9.87 15.25
C HIS A 51 5.66 -8.40 15.15
N VAL A 52 5.28 -7.57 16.13
CA VAL A 52 5.67 -6.15 16.17
C VAL A 52 7.19 -6.02 16.18
N LEU A 53 7.90 -6.78 17.02
CA LEU A 53 9.36 -6.76 17.09
C LEU A 53 10.02 -7.18 15.78
N TRP A 54 9.50 -8.20 15.09
CA TRP A 54 10.04 -8.63 13.80
C TRP A 54 9.88 -7.55 12.72
N TYR A 55 8.69 -6.98 12.56
CA TYR A 55 8.46 -5.90 11.58
C TYR A 55 9.22 -4.63 11.95
N ALA A 56 9.25 -4.26 13.23
CA ALA A 56 10.03 -3.11 13.70
C ALA A 56 11.52 -3.31 13.44
N GLY A 57 12.08 -4.48 13.75
CA GLY A 57 13.48 -4.80 13.45
C GLY A 57 13.80 -4.74 11.96
N ALA A 58 12.92 -5.28 11.11
CA ALA A 58 13.08 -5.20 9.66
C ALA A 58 13.05 -3.75 9.16
N LEU A 59 12.11 -2.93 9.64
CA LEU A 59 12.03 -1.51 9.30
C LEU A 59 13.24 -0.72 9.81
N ILE A 60 13.77 -1.04 11.00
CA ILE A 60 15.00 -0.43 11.52
C ILE A 60 16.18 -0.77 10.60
N VAL A 61 16.32 -2.02 10.15
CA VAL A 61 17.41 -2.39 9.24
C VAL A 61 17.27 -1.68 7.89
N ILE A 62 16.07 -1.71 7.30
CA ILE A 62 15.80 -1.02 6.02
C ILE A 62 16.06 0.48 6.16
N GLY A 63 15.54 1.11 7.23
CA GLY A 63 15.74 2.52 7.52
C GLY A 63 17.20 2.88 7.80
N ALA A 64 17.92 2.04 8.54
CA ALA A 64 19.34 2.24 8.81
C ALA A 64 20.17 2.20 7.53
N MET A 65 19.91 1.22 6.67
CA MET A 65 20.58 1.10 5.38
C MET A 65 20.11 2.14 4.36
N GLY A 66 18.91 2.70 4.48
CA GLY A 66 18.42 3.77 3.60
C GLY A 66 18.91 5.17 4.01
N LEU A 67 18.82 5.52 5.30
CA LEU A 67 19.07 6.87 5.81
C LEU A 67 20.54 7.10 6.18
N PHE A 68 21.18 6.18 6.90
CA PHE A 68 22.57 6.36 7.35
C PHE A 68 23.60 5.97 6.30
N SER A 69 23.16 5.36 5.20
CA SER A 69 24.06 4.96 4.14
C SER A 69 24.68 6.14 3.40
N THR A 70 23.96 7.24 3.26
CA THR A 70 24.44 8.42 2.54
C THR A 70 25.61 9.11 3.23
N LEU A 71 25.75 9.02 4.55
CA LEU A 71 26.86 9.64 5.29
C LEU A 71 28.07 8.72 5.43
N ALA A 72 27.86 7.48 5.85
CA ALA A 72 28.95 6.53 6.08
C ALA A 72 29.53 5.98 4.77
N PHE A 73 28.69 5.65 3.77
CA PHE A 73 29.19 5.02 2.54
C PHE A 73 29.73 6.02 1.51
N THR A 74 29.32 7.30 1.56
CA THR A 74 29.94 8.34 0.73
C THR A 74 31.44 8.49 1.04
N GLN A 75 31.86 8.18 2.27
CA GLN A 75 33.27 8.17 2.66
C GLN A 75 34.02 6.90 2.23
N MET A 76 33.32 5.78 2.02
CA MET A 76 33.94 4.49 1.67
C MET A 76 34.08 4.25 0.16
N GLY A 77 33.36 5.02 -0.67
CA GLY A 77 33.38 4.92 -2.13
C GLY A 77 32.46 3.84 -2.70
N GLY A 78 32.09 3.99 -3.98
CA GLY A 78 31.11 3.14 -4.68
C GLY A 78 31.38 1.63 -4.63
N ARG A 79 32.64 1.21 -4.80
CA ARG A 79 33.03 -0.22 -4.67
C ARG A 79 32.76 -0.81 -3.30
N ALA A 80 33.13 -0.11 -2.24
CA ALA A 80 32.93 -0.59 -0.88
C ALA A 80 31.44 -0.70 -0.56
N LEU A 81 30.65 0.30 -0.97
CA LEU A 81 29.19 0.28 -0.83
C LEU A 81 28.56 -0.91 -1.57
N THR A 82 28.96 -1.15 -2.82
CA THR A 82 28.46 -2.27 -3.63
C THR A 82 28.76 -3.61 -2.94
N ALA A 83 30.00 -3.80 -2.49
CA ALA A 83 30.41 -5.01 -1.80
C ALA A 83 29.62 -5.23 -0.50
N CYS A 84 29.43 -4.18 0.31
CA CYS A 84 28.62 -4.24 1.52
C CYS A 84 27.17 -4.59 1.22
N ALA A 85 26.54 -3.95 0.22
CA ALA A 85 25.15 -4.22 -0.16
C ALA A 85 24.96 -5.68 -0.60
N ILE A 86 25.87 -6.22 -1.42
CA ILE A 86 25.83 -7.62 -1.85
C ILE A 86 26.04 -8.57 -0.67
N ALA A 87 26.99 -8.28 0.23
CA ALA A 87 27.25 -9.11 1.40
C ALA A 87 26.03 -9.16 2.33
N TYR A 88 25.41 -8.01 2.59
CA TYR A 88 24.18 -7.93 3.39
C TYR A 88 23.03 -8.65 2.71
N ALA A 89 22.83 -8.43 1.40
CA ALA A 89 21.79 -9.11 0.64
C ALA A 89 21.95 -10.65 0.70
N ALA A 90 23.17 -11.15 0.52
CA ALA A 90 23.46 -12.58 0.61
C ALA A 90 23.23 -13.14 2.02
N ALA A 91 23.71 -12.45 3.06
CA ALA A 91 23.52 -12.87 4.45
C ALA A 91 22.03 -12.95 4.82
N PHE A 92 21.26 -11.92 4.49
CA PHE A 92 19.82 -11.89 4.74
C PHE A 92 19.04 -12.88 3.88
N ALA A 93 19.45 -13.10 2.62
CA ALA A 93 18.82 -14.10 1.76
C ALA A 93 19.05 -15.52 2.28
N VAL A 94 20.27 -15.85 2.71
CA VAL A 94 20.60 -17.16 3.28
C VAL A 94 19.86 -17.38 4.60
N ALA A 95 19.89 -16.40 5.51
CA ALA A 95 19.17 -16.48 6.77
C ALA A 95 17.65 -16.58 6.54
N GLY A 96 17.09 -15.74 5.67
CA GLY A 96 15.68 -15.75 5.31
C GLY A 96 15.24 -17.09 4.70
N HIS A 97 16.02 -17.64 3.78
CA HIS A 97 15.78 -18.96 3.20
C HIS A 97 15.84 -20.07 4.26
N HIS A 98 16.82 -20.04 5.17
CA HIS A 98 16.93 -21.01 6.26
C HIS A 98 15.71 -20.99 7.19
N LEU A 99 15.25 -19.81 7.60
CA LEU A 99 14.04 -19.68 8.42
C LEU A 99 12.78 -20.09 7.66
N TRP A 100 12.66 -19.72 6.39
CA TRP A 100 11.48 -20.01 5.57
C TRP A 100 11.32 -21.50 5.28
N VAL A 101 12.37 -22.15 4.77
CA VAL A 101 12.33 -23.56 4.34
C VAL A 101 12.66 -24.51 5.49
N GLY A 102 13.72 -24.22 6.26
CA GLY A 102 14.24 -25.14 7.27
C GLY A 102 13.44 -25.14 8.58
N LYS A 103 12.89 -23.99 8.98
CA LYS A 103 12.14 -23.83 10.24
C LYS A 103 10.65 -23.57 10.05
N ASN A 104 10.17 -23.47 8.80
CA ASN A 104 8.80 -23.11 8.45
C ASN A 104 8.32 -21.78 9.10
N LEU A 105 9.26 -20.87 9.42
CA LEU A 105 8.97 -19.57 10.02
C LEU A 105 8.78 -18.52 8.92
N ARG A 106 7.60 -18.55 8.28
CA ARG A 106 7.30 -17.73 7.08
C ARG A 106 7.40 -16.22 7.32
N VAL A 107 6.95 -15.72 8.47
CA VAL A 107 6.96 -14.26 8.75
C VAL A 107 8.39 -13.71 8.90
N PRO A 108 9.22 -14.19 9.85
CA PRO A 108 10.58 -13.67 10.00
C PRO A 108 11.44 -14.02 8.78
N GLY A 109 11.28 -15.21 8.18
CA GLY A 109 11.96 -15.57 6.94
C GLY A 109 11.66 -14.59 5.79
N GLY A 110 10.37 -14.28 5.57
CA GLY A 110 9.92 -13.35 4.54
C GLY A 110 10.40 -11.91 4.78
N LEU A 111 10.49 -11.48 6.04
CA LEU A 111 11.05 -10.18 6.40
C LEU A 111 12.54 -10.07 6.07
N LEU A 112 13.33 -11.10 6.38
CA LEU A 112 14.77 -11.10 6.01
C LEU A 112 14.95 -11.08 4.48
N ILE A 113 14.11 -11.80 3.72
CA ILE A 113 14.11 -11.71 2.26
C ILE A 113 13.76 -10.29 1.78
N ALA A 114 12.77 -9.63 2.40
CA ALA A 114 12.42 -8.25 2.06
C ALA A 114 13.58 -7.26 2.34
N ILE A 115 14.31 -7.46 3.46
CA ILE A 115 15.53 -6.70 3.74
C ILE A 115 16.57 -6.94 2.64
N ALA A 116 16.79 -8.19 2.23
CA ALA A 116 17.71 -8.50 1.14
C ALA A 116 17.33 -7.80 -0.17
N VAL A 117 16.04 -7.77 -0.52
CA VAL A 117 15.54 -7.03 -1.70
C VAL A 117 15.82 -5.53 -1.57
N SER A 118 15.66 -4.95 -0.37
CA SER A 118 15.94 -3.53 -0.13
C SER A 118 17.42 -3.14 -0.24
N MET A 119 18.35 -4.11 -0.38
CA MET A 119 19.77 -3.84 -0.63
C MET A 119 20.08 -3.61 -2.12
N ALA A 120 19.18 -4.01 -3.03
CA ALA A 120 19.34 -3.82 -4.48
C ALA A 120 19.61 -2.35 -4.91
N PRO A 121 18.88 -1.33 -4.43
CA PRO A 121 19.13 0.05 -4.84
C PRO A 121 20.50 0.54 -4.35
N LEU A 122 20.94 0.13 -3.15
CA LEU A 122 22.27 0.46 -2.63
C LEU A 122 23.40 -0.15 -3.49
N ALA A 123 23.24 -1.39 -3.92
CA ALA A 123 24.22 -2.04 -4.79
C ALA A 123 24.33 -1.31 -6.13
N VAL A 124 23.20 -0.95 -6.73
CA VAL A 124 23.18 -0.19 -7.99
C VAL A 124 23.76 1.21 -7.82
N TYR A 125 23.42 1.91 -6.73
CA TYR A 125 24.02 3.21 -6.42
C TYR A 125 25.54 3.12 -6.36
N GLY A 126 26.09 2.13 -5.64
CA GLY A 126 27.53 1.96 -5.52
C GLY A 126 28.22 1.68 -6.87
N ILE A 127 27.57 0.92 -7.75
CA ILE A 127 28.05 0.66 -9.11
C ILE A 127 28.03 1.96 -9.94
N GLN A 128 26.94 2.73 -9.88
CA GLN A 128 26.82 4.02 -10.56
C GLN A 128 27.88 5.00 -10.08
N ASP A 129 28.17 5.02 -8.78
CA ASP A 129 29.19 5.88 -8.18
C ASP A 129 30.60 5.53 -8.65
N GLU A 130 30.97 4.25 -8.63
CA GLU A 130 32.29 3.79 -9.08
C GLU A 130 32.53 4.07 -10.57
N LEU A 131 31.52 3.81 -11.40
CA LEU A 131 31.63 3.99 -12.85
C LEU A 131 31.43 5.44 -13.29
N GLY A 132 31.11 6.36 -12.37
CA GLY A 132 30.68 7.71 -12.69
C GLY A 132 29.42 7.76 -13.57
N TRP A 133 28.62 6.68 -13.55
CA TRP A 133 27.50 6.48 -14.46
C TRP A 133 26.21 7.15 -13.95
N TRP A 134 26.25 8.48 -13.98
CA TRP A 134 25.13 9.32 -13.55
C TRP A 134 24.23 9.76 -14.71
N GLY A 135 24.63 9.45 -15.95
CA GLY A 135 23.91 9.85 -17.16
C GLY A 135 23.81 11.37 -17.32
N LYS A 136 22.83 11.84 -18.10
CA LYS A 136 22.61 13.27 -18.38
C LYS A 136 22.04 14.05 -17.18
N PHE A 137 21.64 13.36 -16.10
CA PHE A 137 20.93 13.94 -14.95
C PHE A 137 21.85 14.24 -13.75
N GLY A 138 23.12 13.84 -13.81
CA GLY A 138 24.13 14.19 -12.81
C GLY A 138 24.05 13.38 -11.50
N LYS A 139 25.06 13.53 -10.65
CA LYS A 139 25.19 12.77 -9.40
C LYS A 139 24.20 13.26 -8.32
N PRO A 140 23.59 12.37 -7.52
CA PRO A 140 22.86 12.71 -6.31
C PRO A 140 23.76 13.43 -5.28
N GLY A 141 23.33 14.55 -4.68
CA GLY A 141 24.08 15.26 -3.63
C GLY A 141 25.07 16.37 -4.02
N THR A 142 25.36 16.64 -5.31
CA THR A 142 26.35 17.68 -5.70
C THR A 142 25.75 19.05 -6.04
N VAL A 143 24.43 19.23 -5.96
CA VAL A 143 23.73 20.50 -6.25
C VAL A 143 22.80 20.81 -5.07
N GLN A 144 23.13 21.87 -4.33
CA GLN A 144 22.43 22.33 -3.13
C GLN A 144 21.27 23.28 -3.46
N ASP A 145 20.38 22.92 -4.38
CA ASP A 145 19.18 23.72 -4.62
C ASP A 145 17.93 22.97 -4.19
N PHE A 146 17.08 23.69 -3.49
CA PHE A 146 15.99 23.31 -2.58
C PHE A 146 14.88 22.36 -3.13
N TYR A 147 15.02 21.82 -4.34
CA TYR A 147 14.10 20.87 -4.99
C TYR A 147 14.79 19.53 -5.32
N VAL A 148 15.45 18.93 -4.32
CA VAL A 148 16.38 17.78 -4.43
C VAL A 148 15.69 16.40 -4.58
N TRP A 149 14.36 16.32 -4.58
CA TRP A 149 13.66 15.02 -4.41
C TRP A 149 13.49 14.17 -5.67
N VAL A 150 13.84 14.67 -6.86
CA VAL A 150 13.60 13.96 -8.14
C VAL A 150 14.87 13.94 -8.99
N LYS A 151 15.45 12.76 -9.22
CA LYS A 151 16.64 12.61 -10.08
C LYS A 151 16.47 11.44 -11.02
N GLY A 152 16.51 11.72 -12.33
CA GLY A 152 16.37 10.70 -13.37
C GLY A 152 17.36 9.54 -13.25
N SER A 153 18.52 9.73 -12.61
CA SER A 153 19.52 8.67 -12.36
C SER A 153 19.06 7.61 -11.36
N TRP A 154 18.01 7.87 -10.56
CA TRP A 154 17.48 6.94 -9.55
C TRP A 154 16.63 5.83 -10.16
N ILE A 155 16.16 6.00 -11.40
CA ILE A 155 15.35 4.99 -12.10
C ILE A 155 16.02 3.61 -12.14
N PHE A 156 17.35 3.54 -12.23
CA PHE A 156 18.09 2.28 -12.26
C PHE A 156 18.05 1.56 -10.91
N MET A 157 18.08 2.30 -9.80
CA MET A 157 17.96 1.76 -8.45
C MET A 157 16.55 1.22 -8.21
N GLU A 158 15.53 1.96 -8.65
CA GLU A 158 14.15 1.53 -8.54
C GLU A 158 13.87 0.29 -9.40
N LEU A 159 14.37 0.27 -10.63
CA LEU A 159 14.22 -0.87 -11.53
C LEU A 159 14.89 -2.13 -10.97
N ALA A 160 16.08 -2.00 -10.38
CA ALA A 160 16.77 -3.11 -9.73
C ALA A 160 16.02 -3.62 -8.51
N THR A 161 15.42 -2.72 -7.71
CA THR A 161 14.58 -3.08 -6.56
C THR A 161 13.34 -3.84 -7.01
N VAL A 162 12.65 -3.37 -8.05
CA VAL A 162 11.48 -4.05 -8.63
C VAL A 162 11.88 -5.42 -9.18
N ALA A 163 12.99 -5.52 -9.94
CA ALA A 163 13.48 -6.78 -10.48
C ALA A 163 13.83 -7.78 -9.37
N ALA A 164 14.61 -7.36 -8.37
CA ALA A 164 14.96 -8.18 -7.22
C ALA A 164 13.72 -8.64 -6.44
N GLY A 165 12.74 -7.76 -6.25
CA GLY A 165 11.47 -8.09 -5.61
C GLY A 165 10.63 -9.10 -6.39
N ILE A 166 10.55 -8.98 -7.72
CA ILE A 166 9.84 -9.95 -8.59
C ILE A 166 10.51 -11.32 -8.51
N VAL A 167 11.85 -11.36 -8.59
CA VAL A 167 12.62 -12.60 -8.42
C VAL A 167 12.36 -13.19 -7.04
N ALA A 168 12.42 -12.40 -5.97
CA ALA A 168 12.14 -12.87 -4.62
C ALA A 168 10.71 -13.42 -4.47
N LEU A 169 9.69 -12.75 -5.03
CA LEU A 169 8.30 -13.21 -5.00
C LEU A 169 8.06 -14.53 -5.73
N ARG A 170 8.91 -14.88 -6.71
CA ARG A 170 8.83 -16.17 -7.41
C ARG A 170 9.14 -17.35 -6.49
N TYR A 171 9.97 -17.14 -5.47
CA TYR A 171 10.41 -18.17 -4.53
C TYR A 171 9.77 -18.01 -3.14
N PHE A 172 9.54 -16.77 -2.71
CA PHE A 172 9.03 -16.41 -1.40
C PHE A 172 7.78 -15.54 -1.56
N ARG A 173 6.60 -16.17 -1.53
CA ARG A 173 5.31 -15.48 -1.66
C ARG A 173 4.97 -14.74 -0.36
N PHE A 174 5.61 -13.60 -0.12
CA PHE A 174 5.42 -12.79 1.08
C PHE A 174 4.98 -11.35 0.74
N ALA A 175 3.87 -10.90 1.33
CA ALA A 175 3.22 -9.63 0.97
C ALA A 175 4.10 -8.40 1.24
N PHE A 176 4.96 -8.43 2.26
CA PHE A 176 5.83 -7.29 2.57
C PHE A 176 6.91 -7.05 1.50
N ILE A 177 7.28 -8.06 0.71
CA ILE A 177 8.16 -7.85 -0.46
C ILE A 177 7.46 -6.95 -1.49
N VAL A 178 6.14 -7.09 -1.65
CA VAL A 178 5.35 -6.19 -2.51
C VAL A 178 5.36 -4.77 -1.97
N ALA A 179 5.47 -4.57 -0.65
CA ALA A 179 5.62 -3.22 -0.08
C ALA A 179 6.89 -2.53 -0.58
N ILE A 180 8.02 -3.26 -0.63
CA ILE A 180 9.29 -2.75 -1.14
C ILE A 180 9.18 -2.41 -2.64
N ILE A 181 8.56 -3.29 -3.43
CA ILE A 181 8.31 -3.05 -4.86
C ILE A 181 7.40 -1.83 -5.04
N ALA A 182 6.30 -1.73 -4.29
CA ALA A 182 5.32 -0.67 -4.42
C ALA A 182 5.90 0.70 -4.02
N PHE A 183 6.73 0.72 -2.98
CA PHE A 183 7.50 1.90 -2.59
C PHE A 183 8.45 2.32 -3.72
N ALA A 184 9.20 1.37 -4.30
CA ALA A 184 10.10 1.65 -5.42
C ALA A 184 9.36 2.19 -6.66
N LEU A 185 8.20 1.61 -6.99
CA LEU A 185 7.35 2.09 -8.09
C LEU A 185 6.84 3.52 -7.84
N TRP A 186 6.51 3.87 -6.60
CA TRP A 186 6.10 5.23 -6.26
C TRP A 186 7.23 6.24 -6.44
N PHE A 187 8.45 5.92 -5.99
CA PHE A 187 9.64 6.76 -6.27
C PHE A 187 9.94 6.86 -7.76
N MET A 188 9.86 5.74 -8.48
CA MET A 188 10.04 5.72 -9.93
C MET A 188 9.05 6.64 -10.66
N SER A 189 7.82 6.81 -10.15
CA SER A 189 6.85 7.75 -10.72
C SER A 189 7.33 9.21 -10.72
N MET A 190 8.13 9.59 -9.73
CA MET A 190 8.71 10.92 -9.61
C MET A 190 9.95 11.03 -10.49
N ASP A 191 10.86 10.05 -10.40
CA ASP A 191 12.14 10.04 -11.12
C ASP A 191 12.03 9.85 -12.63
N LEU A 192 10.87 9.38 -13.12
CA LEU A 192 10.61 9.24 -14.55
C LEU A 192 10.30 10.60 -15.23
N ALA A 193 9.92 11.63 -14.48
CA ALA A 193 9.54 12.91 -15.05
C ALA A 193 10.67 13.66 -15.80
N PRO A 194 11.92 13.72 -15.28
CA PRO A 194 13.05 14.28 -16.02
C PRO A 194 13.26 13.61 -17.38
N TRP A 195 13.05 12.30 -17.48
CA TRP A 195 13.20 11.55 -18.73
C TRP A 195 12.20 11.96 -19.82
N PHE A 196 10.96 12.27 -19.44
CA PHE A 196 9.95 12.78 -20.38
C PHE A 196 10.16 14.25 -20.75
N SER A 197 10.66 15.06 -19.81
CA SER A 197 10.96 16.46 -20.07
C SER A 197 12.19 16.67 -20.96
N GLY A 198 13.10 15.70 -21.02
CA GLY A 198 14.39 15.81 -21.71
C GLY A 198 15.38 16.77 -21.04
N THR A 199 15.03 17.33 -19.88
CA THR A 199 15.85 18.29 -19.13
C THR A 199 16.23 17.73 -17.75
N ALA A 200 17.28 18.28 -17.13
CA ALA A 200 17.72 17.85 -15.81
C ALA A 200 16.66 18.12 -14.71
N HIS A 201 15.75 19.07 -14.93
CA HIS A 201 14.69 19.44 -14.01
C HIS A 201 13.35 19.43 -14.74
N ALA A 202 12.54 18.41 -14.49
CA ALA A 202 11.17 18.40 -15.00
C ALA A 202 10.34 19.47 -14.30
N ASP A 203 9.61 20.27 -15.08
CA ASP A 203 8.60 21.17 -14.55
C ASP A 203 7.57 20.41 -13.70
N PHE A 204 7.04 21.06 -12.68
CA PHE A 204 6.10 20.48 -11.73
C PHE A 204 4.88 19.88 -12.43
N GLU A 205 4.37 20.54 -13.49
CA GLU A 205 3.25 20.02 -14.26
C GLU A 205 3.59 18.71 -14.99
N THR A 206 4.84 18.54 -15.44
CA THR A 206 5.29 17.29 -16.05
C THR A 206 5.39 16.19 -15.00
N GLN A 207 5.99 16.48 -13.84
CA GLN A 207 6.07 15.53 -12.71
C GLN A 207 4.68 15.06 -12.28
N ARG A 208 3.75 16.01 -12.16
CA ARG A 208 2.36 15.76 -11.82
C ARG A 208 1.69 14.83 -12.83
N ARG A 209 1.79 15.13 -14.13
CA ARG A 209 1.20 14.30 -15.21
C ARG A 209 1.77 12.89 -15.21
N VAL A 210 3.08 12.75 -15.08
CA VAL A 210 3.75 11.44 -15.02
C VAL A 210 3.28 10.66 -13.80
N SER A 211 3.21 11.28 -12.62
CA SER A 211 2.71 10.63 -11.40
C SER A 211 1.25 10.15 -11.54
N VAL A 212 0.38 10.94 -12.17
CA VAL A 212 -1.02 10.54 -12.44
C VAL A 212 -1.09 9.32 -13.35
N TRP A 213 -0.49 9.37 -14.53
CA TRP A 213 -0.59 8.27 -15.51
C TRP A 213 0.15 7.02 -15.03
N PHE A 214 1.30 7.19 -14.39
CA PHE A 214 2.07 6.10 -13.83
C PHE A 214 1.32 5.44 -12.66
N GLY A 215 0.78 6.24 -11.73
CA GLY A 215 -0.05 5.74 -10.63
C GLY A 215 -1.27 4.97 -11.14
N LEU A 216 -1.93 5.46 -12.20
CA LEU A 216 -3.04 4.76 -12.84
C LEU A 216 -2.60 3.41 -13.44
N ALA A 217 -1.43 3.34 -14.07
CA ALA A 217 -0.87 2.08 -14.58
C ALA A 217 -0.59 1.09 -13.45
N VAL A 218 -0.02 1.54 -12.33
CA VAL A 218 0.20 0.70 -11.13
C VAL A 218 -1.13 0.20 -10.56
N LEU A 219 -2.18 1.03 -10.52
CA LEU A 219 -3.51 0.63 -10.08
C LEU A 219 -4.15 -0.42 -11.00
N ALA A 220 -3.96 -0.30 -12.32
CA ALA A 220 -4.40 -1.31 -13.26
C ALA A 220 -3.70 -2.66 -13.03
N VAL A 221 -2.38 -2.65 -12.79
CA VAL A 221 -1.63 -3.85 -12.42
C VAL A 221 -2.14 -4.42 -11.08
N ALA A 222 -2.41 -3.57 -10.10
CA ALA A 222 -2.93 -3.98 -8.80
C ALA A 222 -4.30 -4.69 -8.94
N TRP A 223 -5.20 -4.20 -9.80
CA TRP A 223 -6.46 -4.87 -10.12
C TRP A 223 -6.26 -6.23 -10.81
N ILE A 224 -5.30 -6.34 -11.73
CA ILE A 224 -4.97 -7.62 -12.37
C ILE A 224 -4.45 -8.62 -11.34
N VAL A 225 -3.62 -8.17 -10.40
CA VAL A 225 -3.11 -9.01 -9.30
C VAL A 225 -4.24 -9.46 -8.38
N ASP A 226 -5.18 -8.58 -8.03
CA ASP A 226 -6.37 -8.91 -7.24
C ASP A 226 -7.30 -9.92 -7.90
N TYR A 227 -7.41 -9.85 -9.23
CA TYR A 227 -8.22 -10.80 -9.98
C TYR A 227 -7.56 -12.18 -10.01
N ARG A 228 -6.22 -12.23 -10.15
CA ARG A 228 -5.46 -13.49 -10.26
C ARG A 228 -5.16 -14.15 -8.92
N SER A 229 -4.93 -13.37 -7.86
CA SER A 229 -4.53 -13.89 -6.56
C SER A 229 -5.77 -14.20 -5.70
N ARG A 230 -6.16 -15.48 -5.62
CA ARG A 230 -7.30 -15.92 -4.79
C ARG A 230 -6.97 -16.02 -3.29
N ASN A 231 -5.69 -16.14 -2.93
CA ASN A 231 -5.21 -16.31 -1.55
C ASN A 231 -4.12 -15.28 -1.23
N GLY A 232 -4.37 -14.40 -0.25
CA GLY A 232 -3.44 -13.39 0.27
C GLY A 232 -3.57 -12.00 -0.39
N ASP A 233 -3.54 -10.94 0.43
CA ASP A 233 -3.65 -9.54 -0.02
C ASP A 233 -2.30 -9.00 -0.52
N PHE A 234 -1.84 -9.52 -1.66
CA PHE A 234 -0.60 -9.06 -2.30
C PHE A 234 -0.78 -7.70 -2.99
N ALA A 235 -1.99 -7.36 -3.43
CA ALA A 235 -2.22 -6.11 -4.16
C ALA A 235 -2.40 -4.90 -3.24
N PHE A 236 -2.62 -5.07 -1.94
CA PHE A 236 -2.81 -3.96 -0.99
C PHE A 236 -1.75 -2.87 -1.14
N TRP A 237 -0.47 -3.25 -1.15
CA TRP A 237 0.63 -2.29 -1.25
C TRP A 237 0.66 -1.59 -2.60
N LEU A 238 0.39 -2.31 -3.70
CA LEU A 238 0.31 -1.71 -5.03
C LEU A 238 -0.86 -0.73 -5.13
N HIS A 239 -2.01 -1.04 -4.52
CA HIS A 239 -3.14 -0.12 -4.42
C HIS A 239 -2.79 1.13 -3.63
N LEU A 240 -2.14 0.96 -2.47
CA LEU A 240 -1.79 2.07 -1.59
C LEU A 240 -0.82 3.04 -2.27
N PHE A 241 0.29 2.55 -2.81
CA PHE A 241 1.31 3.39 -3.45
C PHE A 241 0.86 3.89 -4.84
N GLY A 242 0.11 3.09 -5.59
CA GLY A 242 -0.53 3.53 -6.84
C GLY A 242 -1.53 4.65 -6.60
N LEU A 243 -2.33 4.56 -5.53
CA LEU A 243 -3.23 5.65 -5.11
C LEU A 243 -2.45 6.87 -4.67
N MET A 244 -1.36 6.73 -3.88
CA MET A 244 -0.54 7.89 -3.50
C MET A 244 0.02 8.63 -4.71
N ALA A 245 0.52 7.93 -5.73
CA ALA A 245 0.97 8.55 -6.98
C ALA A 245 -0.20 9.22 -7.73
N PHE A 246 -1.26 8.46 -8.02
CA PHE A 246 -2.40 8.94 -8.80
C PHE A 246 -3.14 10.09 -8.12
N TRP A 247 -3.60 9.87 -6.89
CA TRP A 247 -4.34 10.86 -6.11
C TRP A 247 -3.47 12.04 -5.71
N GLY A 248 -2.19 11.81 -5.39
CA GLY A 248 -1.23 12.87 -5.10
C GLY A 248 -1.06 13.80 -6.31
N GLY A 249 -0.83 13.26 -7.49
CA GLY A 249 -0.72 14.04 -8.73
C GLY A 249 -2.01 14.77 -9.12
N ILE A 250 -3.19 14.19 -8.85
CA ILE A 250 -4.47 14.89 -9.07
C ILE A 250 -4.67 16.02 -8.05
N SER A 251 -4.42 15.77 -6.77
CA SER A 251 -4.64 16.76 -5.69
C SER A 251 -3.64 17.90 -5.71
N ALA A 252 -2.44 17.66 -6.24
CA ALA A 252 -1.43 18.69 -6.46
C ALA A 252 -1.74 19.60 -7.67
N SER A 253 -2.82 19.33 -8.42
CA SER A 253 -3.23 20.17 -9.56
C SER A 253 -3.90 21.45 -9.08
N SER A 254 -3.33 22.61 -9.44
CA SER A 254 -3.97 23.91 -9.22
C SER A 254 -5.01 24.18 -10.31
N SER A 255 -6.27 23.79 -10.10
CA SER A 255 -7.35 24.25 -10.96
C SER A 255 -7.76 25.67 -10.59
N SER A 256 -7.62 26.60 -11.53
CA SER A 256 -8.07 28.00 -11.36
C SER A 256 -9.58 28.17 -11.49
N THR A 257 -10.30 27.14 -11.96
CA THR A 257 -11.76 27.22 -12.20
C THR A 257 -12.54 26.44 -11.15
N GLU A 258 -13.69 26.97 -10.76
CA GLU A 258 -14.62 26.28 -9.85
C GLU A 258 -15.13 24.95 -10.43
N LEU A 259 -15.30 24.89 -11.76
CA LEU A 259 -15.67 23.64 -12.45
C LEU A 259 -14.60 22.56 -12.26
N GLY A 260 -13.32 22.89 -12.37
CA GLY A 260 -12.25 21.90 -12.18
C GLY A 260 -12.17 21.40 -10.74
N LYS A 261 -12.43 22.26 -9.75
CA LYS A 261 -12.53 21.87 -8.34
C LYS A 261 -13.77 20.99 -8.07
N ALA A 262 -14.90 21.28 -8.72
CA ALA A 262 -16.08 20.42 -8.65
C ALA A 262 -15.83 19.03 -9.26
N ILE A 263 -15.12 18.96 -10.40
CA ILE A 263 -14.69 17.69 -11.00
C ILE A 263 -13.73 16.94 -10.06
N TYR A 264 -12.81 17.64 -9.39
CA TYR A 264 -11.95 17.05 -8.36
C TYR A 264 -12.77 16.42 -7.22
N CYS A 265 -13.79 17.12 -6.71
CA CYS A 265 -14.69 16.58 -5.70
C CYS A 265 -15.42 15.33 -6.21
N LEU A 266 -15.95 15.37 -7.43
CA LEU A 266 -16.64 14.24 -8.06
C LEU A 266 -15.71 13.02 -8.24
N LEU A 267 -14.45 13.23 -8.62
CA LEU A 267 -13.45 12.16 -8.70
C LEU A 267 -13.24 11.50 -7.33
N ASN A 268 -13.15 12.28 -6.26
CA ASN A 268 -12.98 11.76 -4.90
C ASN A 268 -14.22 11.02 -4.38
N VAL A 269 -15.43 11.49 -4.70
CA VAL A 269 -16.67 10.72 -4.48
C VAL A 269 -16.62 9.39 -5.23
N GLY A 270 -16.15 9.41 -6.48
CA GLY A 270 -15.89 8.20 -7.27
C GLY A 270 -14.95 7.23 -6.57
N LEU A 271 -13.88 7.71 -5.93
CA LEU A 271 -12.97 6.85 -5.15
C LEU A 271 -13.69 6.20 -3.96
N VAL A 272 -14.56 6.91 -3.26
CA VAL A 272 -15.37 6.33 -2.16
C VAL A 272 -16.30 5.24 -2.68
N VAL A 273 -16.95 5.45 -3.83
CA VAL A 273 -17.80 4.42 -4.47
C VAL A 273 -16.97 3.20 -4.88
N ILE A 274 -15.81 3.41 -5.51
CA ILE A 274 -14.87 2.34 -5.88
C ILE A 274 -14.40 1.57 -4.64
N ALA A 275 -14.21 2.25 -3.50
CA ALA A 275 -13.82 1.62 -2.24
C ALA A 275 -14.83 0.57 -1.78
N VAL A 276 -16.13 0.85 -1.94
CA VAL A 276 -17.23 -0.07 -1.61
C VAL A 276 -17.24 -1.25 -2.58
N ILE A 277 -17.09 -1.01 -3.88
CA ILE A 277 -17.11 -2.05 -4.91
C ILE A 277 -15.92 -3.01 -4.75
N LEU A 278 -14.73 -2.46 -4.53
CA LEU A 278 -13.49 -3.25 -4.37
C LEU A 278 -13.32 -3.78 -2.94
N MET A 279 -14.16 -3.37 -1.99
CA MET A 279 -14.01 -3.67 -0.56
C MET A 279 -12.62 -3.28 -0.02
N ARG A 280 -12.04 -2.18 -0.54
CA ARG A 280 -10.69 -1.70 -0.21
C ARG A 280 -10.74 -0.35 0.47
N ARG A 281 -10.41 -0.33 1.77
CA ARG A 281 -10.46 0.87 2.64
C ARG A 281 -9.55 2.01 2.16
N ALA A 282 -8.43 1.71 1.51
CA ALA A 282 -7.48 2.73 1.04
C ALA A 282 -8.18 3.77 0.14
N TYR A 283 -9.00 3.33 -0.83
CA TYR A 283 -9.74 4.22 -1.73
C TYR A 283 -10.70 5.15 -0.98
N ALA A 284 -11.37 4.66 0.06
CA ALA A 284 -12.27 5.47 0.88
C ALA A 284 -11.50 6.55 1.65
N VAL A 285 -10.30 6.21 2.17
CA VAL A 285 -9.44 7.16 2.89
C VAL A 285 -8.99 8.30 1.98
N PHE A 286 -8.44 7.99 0.79
CA PHE A 286 -8.02 9.03 -0.17
C PHE A 286 -9.20 9.86 -0.67
N GLY A 287 -10.33 9.21 -0.99
CA GLY A 287 -11.55 9.91 -1.40
C GLY A 287 -12.08 10.85 -0.31
N ALA A 288 -12.12 10.40 0.94
CA ALA A 288 -12.52 11.24 2.08
C ALA A 288 -11.57 12.44 2.27
N PHE A 289 -10.25 12.22 2.20
CA PHE A 289 -9.28 13.32 2.28
C PHE A 289 -9.50 14.35 1.17
N GLY A 290 -9.71 13.92 -0.08
CA GLY A 290 -9.93 14.86 -1.18
C GLY A 290 -11.27 15.61 -1.08
N ILE A 291 -12.34 14.96 -0.61
CA ILE A 291 -13.61 15.65 -0.30
C ILE A 291 -13.39 16.69 0.80
N CYS A 292 -12.65 16.36 1.87
CA CYS A 292 -12.33 17.30 2.93
C CYS A 292 -11.50 18.49 2.43
N LEU A 293 -10.50 18.27 1.57
CA LEU A 293 -9.71 19.34 0.96
C LEU A 293 -10.59 20.29 0.13
N TYR A 294 -11.52 19.74 -0.66
CA TYR A 294 -12.47 20.53 -1.44
C TYR A 294 -13.44 21.32 -0.55
N LEU A 295 -14.00 20.70 0.49
CA LEU A 295 -14.88 21.38 1.44
C LEU A 295 -14.16 22.48 2.22
N GLY A 296 -12.89 22.25 2.59
CA GLY A 296 -12.03 23.25 3.20
C GLY A 296 -11.81 24.45 2.28
N HIS A 297 -11.56 24.20 0.99
CA HIS A 297 -11.46 25.26 0.00
C HIS A 297 -12.78 26.07 -0.12
N LEU A 298 -13.91 25.37 -0.18
CA LEU A 298 -15.23 25.98 -0.27
C LEU A 298 -15.52 26.85 0.97
N ALA A 299 -15.11 26.39 2.16
CA ALA A 299 -15.20 27.14 3.41
C ALA A 299 -14.34 28.41 3.40
N ASP A 300 -13.07 28.29 3.02
CA ASP A 300 -12.07 29.37 3.16
C ASP A 300 -12.20 30.45 2.08
N VAL A 301 -12.60 30.07 0.86
CA VAL A 301 -12.62 30.98 -0.30
C VAL A 301 -14.04 31.42 -0.67
N VAL A 302 -14.99 30.49 -0.74
CA VAL A 302 -16.33 30.79 -1.27
C VAL A 302 -17.30 31.24 -0.17
N PHE A 303 -17.22 30.62 1.01
CA PHE A 303 -18.13 30.88 2.14
C PHE A 303 -17.44 31.48 3.36
N LYS A 304 -16.31 32.17 3.16
CA LYS A 304 -15.47 32.72 4.24
C LYS A 304 -16.25 33.51 5.29
N ASP A 305 -17.21 34.31 4.84
CA ASP A 305 -18.03 35.19 5.71
C ASP A 305 -19.43 34.60 6.02
N SER A 306 -19.68 33.34 5.63
CA SER A 306 -20.98 32.70 5.80
C SER A 306 -21.04 31.90 7.10
N LEU A 307 -21.76 32.45 8.08
CA LEU A 307 -22.03 31.77 9.36
C LEU A 307 -22.85 30.48 9.21
N TRP A 308 -23.64 30.34 8.13
CA TRP A 308 -24.50 29.18 7.90
C TRP A 308 -23.78 27.98 7.29
N PHE A 309 -22.62 28.20 6.66
CA PHE A 309 -21.92 27.13 5.95
C PHE A 309 -21.55 25.93 6.85
N PRO A 310 -20.98 26.12 8.06
CA PRO A 310 -20.70 24.99 8.96
C PRO A 310 -21.96 24.23 9.40
N PHE A 311 -23.08 24.92 9.62
CA PHE A 311 -24.34 24.29 10.01
C PHE A 311 -24.93 23.46 8.88
N SER A 312 -24.94 23.97 7.65
CA SER A 312 -25.36 23.22 6.47
C SER A 312 -24.49 21.99 6.24
N LEU A 313 -23.16 22.13 6.39
CA LEU A 313 -22.24 21.02 6.25
C LEU A 313 -22.45 19.94 7.33
N SER A 314 -22.70 20.36 8.57
CA SER A 314 -23.05 19.45 9.67
C SER A 314 -24.34 18.70 9.38
N LEU A 315 -25.38 19.39 8.88
CA LEU A 315 -26.65 18.77 8.51
C LEU A 315 -26.47 17.74 7.38
N ILE A 316 -25.65 18.04 6.36
CA ILE A 316 -25.28 17.09 5.31
C ILE A 316 -24.58 15.86 5.92
N GLY A 317 -23.63 16.07 6.84
CA GLY A 317 -22.95 14.99 7.55
C GLY A 317 -23.93 14.08 8.32
N ILE A 318 -24.88 14.67 9.04
CA ILE A 318 -25.94 13.93 9.74
C ILE A 318 -26.82 13.16 8.75
N ALA A 319 -27.19 13.76 7.62
CA ALA A 319 -27.99 13.10 6.59
C ALA A 319 -27.26 11.88 5.99
N VAL A 320 -25.94 11.98 5.77
CA VAL A 320 -25.12 10.84 5.30
C VAL A 320 -25.05 9.74 6.35
N ILE A 321 -24.88 10.07 7.63
CA ILE A 321 -24.90 9.09 8.73
C ILE A 321 -26.26 8.39 8.80
N ALA A 322 -27.35 9.16 8.73
CA ALA A 322 -28.71 8.62 8.71
C ALA A 322 -28.94 7.70 7.52
N ALA A 323 -28.47 8.07 6.32
CA ALA A 323 -28.54 7.22 5.13
C ALA A 323 -27.77 5.91 5.34
N GLY A 324 -26.60 5.94 5.98
CA GLY A 324 -25.83 4.74 6.35
C GLY A 324 -26.58 3.84 7.34
N LEU A 325 -27.25 4.41 8.34
CA LEU A 325 -28.10 3.68 9.30
C LEU A 325 -29.30 3.03 8.60
N LEU A 326 -29.97 3.76 7.70
CA LEU A 326 -31.08 3.22 6.91
C LEU A 326 -30.61 2.08 6.00
N TYR A 327 -29.46 2.22 5.36
CA TYR A 327 -28.86 1.17 4.56
C TYR A 327 -28.59 -0.09 5.39
N HIS A 328 -27.94 0.06 6.57
CA HIS A 328 -27.66 -1.07 7.45
C HIS A 328 -28.93 -1.74 7.97
N ARG A 329 -29.97 -0.97 8.30
CA ARG A 329 -31.28 -1.50 8.71
C ARG A 329 -31.95 -2.32 7.61
N ASN A 330 -31.79 -1.91 6.35
CA ASN A 330 -32.40 -2.53 5.19
C ASN A 330 -31.46 -3.49 4.44
N GLU A 331 -30.27 -3.79 4.99
CA GLU A 331 -29.19 -4.54 4.34
C GLU A 331 -29.67 -5.92 3.85
N ARG A 332 -30.51 -6.61 4.63
CA ARG A 332 -31.10 -7.91 4.25
C ARG A 332 -32.04 -7.80 3.05
N ALA A 333 -32.87 -6.75 3.01
CA ALA A 333 -33.82 -6.53 1.93
C ALA A 333 -33.11 -6.07 0.64
N ILE A 334 -32.08 -5.24 0.78
CA ILE A 334 -31.26 -4.76 -0.34
C ILE A 334 -30.45 -5.91 -0.94
N THR A 335 -29.79 -6.72 -0.09
CA THR A 335 -29.03 -7.90 -0.54
C THR A 335 -29.93 -8.89 -1.26
N ALA A 336 -31.12 -9.19 -0.72
CA ALA A 336 -32.09 -10.07 -1.37
C ALA A 336 -32.58 -9.55 -2.74
N TRP A 337 -32.75 -8.23 -2.87
CA TRP A 337 -33.14 -7.60 -4.14
C TRP A 337 -32.02 -7.64 -5.17
N ILE A 338 -30.77 -7.39 -4.74
CA ILE A 338 -29.59 -7.47 -5.60
C ILE A 338 -29.37 -8.92 -6.07
N ASP A 339 -29.47 -9.91 -5.19
CA ASP A 339 -29.28 -11.32 -5.55
C ASP A 339 -30.32 -11.83 -6.56
N THR A 340 -31.53 -11.27 -6.53
CA THR A 340 -32.62 -11.62 -7.46
C THR A 340 -32.52 -10.92 -8.80
N HIS A 341 -31.90 -9.74 -8.89
CA HIS A 341 -31.89 -8.93 -10.12
C HIS A 341 -30.51 -8.82 -10.80
N LEU A 342 -29.41 -9.17 -10.12
CA LEU A 342 -28.06 -9.06 -10.68
C LEU A 342 -27.55 -10.40 -11.27
N PRO A 343 -27.04 -10.41 -12.52
CA PRO A 343 -26.40 -11.59 -13.10
C PRO A 343 -25.23 -12.09 -12.26
N ALA A 344 -25.04 -13.41 -12.20
CA ALA A 344 -24.07 -14.07 -11.32
C ALA A 344 -22.61 -13.53 -11.41
N GLY A 345 -22.22 -12.95 -12.55
CA GLY A 345 -20.88 -12.38 -12.76
C GLY A 345 -20.60 -11.03 -12.08
N LEU A 346 -21.62 -10.32 -11.59
CA LEU A 346 -21.48 -9.01 -10.93
C LEU A 346 -21.86 -9.04 -9.44
N ARG A 347 -22.21 -10.21 -8.91
CA ARG A 347 -22.60 -10.33 -7.50
C ARG A 347 -21.43 -9.96 -6.58
N PRO A 348 -21.65 -9.15 -5.54
CA PRO A 348 -20.64 -8.88 -4.53
C PRO A 348 -20.11 -10.19 -3.95
N ARG A 349 -18.79 -10.31 -3.76
CA ARG A 349 -18.12 -11.52 -3.24
C ARG A 349 -18.64 -12.01 -1.88
N SER A 350 -19.46 -11.22 -1.18
CA SER A 350 -20.15 -11.63 0.05
C SER A 350 -21.31 -12.62 -0.19
N ALA A 351 -21.80 -12.80 -1.43
CA ALA A 351 -22.94 -13.67 -1.74
C ALA A 351 -22.57 -15.13 -2.08
N ILE A 352 -21.27 -15.49 -2.09
CA ILE A 352 -20.79 -16.85 -2.46
C ILE A 352 -20.00 -17.52 -1.32
N ALA A 353 -20.12 -17.05 -0.07
CA ALA A 353 -19.41 -17.65 1.07
C ALA A 353 -20.31 -18.03 2.24
#